data_AF-A0A8T3UWN8-F1
#
_entry.id   AF-A0A8T3UWN8-F1
#
_cell.length_a   1.000
_cell.length_b   1.000
_cell.length_c   1.000
_cell.angle_alpha   90.00
_cell.angle_beta   90.00
_cell.angle_gamma   90.00
#
_symmetry.space_group_name_H-M   'P 1'
#
loop_
_entity.id
_entity.type
_entity.pdbx_description
1 polymer ?
#
loop_
_entity_poly.entity_id
_entity_poly.type
_entity_poly.pdbx_seq_one_letter_code
_entity_poly.pdbx_strand_id
1 'polypeptide(L)'
;MFENLKKGWAIGRSTRKLIFEDKTLMVYPLISGIVAMFEMLVVFLPFGFSDFPSNPYYMILALFLFYFVVTFTTTYIIMAMFIAFRAFESGNKIGHKQALSAV
;
A
#
# COMPACT_ATOMS: atom_id res chain seq x y z
N MET A 1 0.35 27.75 -4.55
CA MET A 1 -0.38 26.46 -4.51
C MET A 1 -0.17 25.63 -5.78
N PHE A 2 -0.39 26.18 -6.98
CA PHE A 2 -0.13 25.47 -8.24
C PHE A 2 1.31 24.97 -8.41
N GLU A 3 2.29 25.70 -7.89
CA GLU A 3 3.69 25.25 -7.92
C GLU A 3 3.92 23.96 -7.12
N ASN A 4 3.22 23.76 -6.01
CA ASN A 4 3.34 22.55 -5.19
C ASN A 4 2.70 21.34 -5.88
N LEU A 5 1.57 21.55 -6.56
CA LEU A 5 0.96 20.55 -7.44
C LEU A 5 1.89 20.16 -8.59
N LYS A 6 2.52 21.15 -9.23
CA LYS A 6 3.47 20.92 -10.33
C LYS A 6 4.72 20.18 -9.86
N LYS A 7 5.22 20.48 -8.65
CA LYS A 7 6.30 19.74 -7.98
C LYS A 7 5.89 18.29 -7.69
N GLY A 8 4.71 18.07 -7.10
CA GLY A 8 4.20 16.72 -6.84
C GLY A 8 4.04 15.89 -8.11
N TRP A 9 3.54 16.50 -9.18
CA TRP A 9 3.42 15.86 -10.49
C TRP A 9 4.78 15.53 -11.11
N ALA A 10 5.76 16.43 -11.00
CA ALA A 10 7.14 16.18 -11.44
C ALA A 10 7.77 15.00 -10.69
N ILE A 11 7.60 14.95 -9.36
CA ILE A 11 8.07 13.84 -8.51
C ILE A 11 7.40 12.53 -8.90
N GLY A 12 6.08 12.53 -9.10
CA GLY A 12 5.36 11.33 -9.54
C GLY A 12 5.83 10.83 -10.91
N ARG A 13 6.10 11.74 -11.85
CA ARG A 13 6.59 11.40 -13.19
C ARG A 13 8.03 10.85 -13.17
N SER A 14 8.93 11.44 -12.36
CA SER A 14 10.30 10.93 -12.22
C SER A 14 10.32 9.56 -11.53
N THR A 15 9.55 9.40 -10.45
CA THR A 15 9.40 8.13 -9.72
C THR A 15 8.86 7.04 -10.64
N ARG A 16 7.83 7.34 -11.45
CA ARG A 16 7.29 6.41 -12.45
C ARG A 16 8.38 5.97 -13.42
N LYS A 17 9.14 6.90 -13.99
CA LYS A 17 10.21 6.58 -14.95
C LYS A 17 11.25 5.64 -14.32
N LEU A 18 11.66 5.92 -13.09
CA LEU A 18 12.61 5.11 -12.32
C LEU A 18 12.11 3.67 -12.10
N ILE A 19 10.84 3.52 -11.71
CA ILE A 19 10.20 2.22 -11.48
C ILE A 19 10.18 1.38 -12.76
N PHE A 20 9.92 2.00 -13.91
CA PHE A 20 9.87 1.30 -15.19
C PHE A 20 11.26 0.93 -15.74
N GLU A 21 12.33 1.58 -15.28
CA GLU A 21 13.71 1.27 -15.68
C GLU A 21 14.28 0.03 -14.95
N ASP A 22 13.85 -0.26 -13.71
CA ASP A 22 14.29 -1.44 -12.96
C ASP A 22 13.11 -2.34 -12.56
N LYS A 23 13.06 -3.56 -13.12
CA LYS A 23 12.02 -4.56 -12.82
C LYS A 23 11.91 -4.91 -11.34
N THR A 24 12.98 -4.73 -10.57
CA THR A 24 12.98 -4.96 -9.12
C THR A 24 12.09 -3.93 -8.42
N LEU A 25 12.09 -2.67 -8.87
CA LEU A 25 11.26 -1.63 -8.27
C LEU A 25 9.77 -1.78 -8.62
N MET A 26 9.43 -2.44 -9.73
CA MET A 26 8.04 -2.71 -10.11
C MET A 26 7.29 -3.60 -9.12
N VAL A 27 8.00 -4.38 -8.29
CA VAL A 27 7.37 -5.29 -7.32
C VAL A 27 6.54 -4.52 -6.29
N TYR A 28 6.99 -3.34 -5.86
CA TYR A 28 6.28 -2.54 -4.86
C TYR A 28 4.89 -2.05 -5.31
N PRO A 29 4.74 -1.35 -6.46
CA PRO A 29 3.42 -0.93 -6.93
C PRO A 29 2.51 -2.11 -7.30
N LEU A 30 3.10 -3.26 -7.70
CA LEU A 30 2.33 -4.47 -8.00
C LEU A 30 1.76 -5.10 -6.72
N ILE A 31 2.60 -5.25 -5.68
CA ILE A 31 2.17 -5.73 -4.36
C ILE A 31 1.14 -4.76 -3.77
N SER A 32 1.38 -3.44 -3.80
CA SER A 32 0.42 -2.47 -3.27
C SER A 32 -0.91 -2.52 -4.02
N GLY A 33 -0.88 -2.70 -5.36
CA GLY A 33 -2.09 -2.85 -6.16
C GLY A 33 -2.88 -4.12 -5.79
N ILE A 34 -2.18 -5.24 -5.58
CA ILE A 34 -2.79 -6.50 -5.13
C ILE A 34 -3.41 -6.34 -3.73
N VAL A 35 -2.68 -5.73 -2.79
CA VAL A 35 -3.18 -5.49 -1.44
C VAL A 35 -4.40 -4.56 -1.46
N ALA A 36 -4.35 -3.46 -2.20
CA ALA A 36 -5.49 -2.56 -2.33
C ALA A 36 -6.73 -3.25 -2.93
N MET A 37 -6.56 -4.10 -3.96
CA MET A 37 -7.67 -4.89 -4.49
C MET A 37 -8.20 -5.89 -3.46
N PHE A 38 -7.33 -6.55 -2.72
CA PHE A 38 -7.73 -7.48 -1.66
C PHE A 38 -8.51 -6.75 -0.56
N GLU A 39 -8.00 -5.63 -0.07
CA GLU A 39 -8.68 -4.79 0.94
C GLU A 39 -10.04 -4.32 0.43
N MET A 40 -10.12 -3.88 -0.83
CA MET A 40 -11.39 -3.52 -1.47
C MET A 40 -12.38 -4.69 -1.48
N LEU A 41 -11.95 -5.91 -1.83
CA LEU A 41 -12.83 -7.09 -1.80
C LEU A 41 -13.31 -7.44 -0.39
N VAL A 42 -12.43 -7.30 0.61
CA VAL A 42 -12.78 -7.59 2.02
C VAL A 42 -13.83 -6.60 2.55
N VAL A 43 -13.83 -5.34 2.11
CA VAL A 43 -14.91 -4.38 2.45
C VAL A 43 -16.28 -4.89 2.01
N PHE A 44 -16.35 -5.67 0.91
CA PHE A 44 -17.59 -6.21 0.39
C PHE A 44 -17.98 -7.57 0.97
N LEU A 45 -17.08 -8.27 1.68
CA LEU A 45 -17.38 -9.56 2.32
C LEU A 45 -18.69 -9.54 3.13
N PRO A 46 -18.97 -8.51 3.96
CA PRO A 46 -20.21 -8.45 4.74
C PRO A 46 -21.51 -8.52 3.93
N PHE A 47 -21.49 -8.02 2.68
CA PHE A 47 -22.67 -8.02 1.81
C PHE A 47 -22.93 -9.37 1.14
N GLY A 48 -21.94 -10.28 1.15
CA GLY A 48 -22.03 -11.59 0.51
C GLY A 48 -22.62 -12.70 1.37
N PHE A 49 -22.72 -12.53 2.69
CA PHE A 49 -23.32 -13.54 3.56
C PHE A 49 -24.69 -13.06 4.06
N SER A 50 -25.71 -13.85 3.75
CA SER A 50 -27.10 -13.65 4.17
C SER A 50 -27.30 -13.71 5.69
N ASP A 51 -26.36 -14.34 6.40
CA ASP A 51 -26.43 -14.59 7.84
C ASP A 51 -25.53 -13.64 8.66
N PHE A 52 -25.07 -12.53 8.06
CA PHE A 52 -24.32 -11.53 8.82
C PHE A 52 -25.17 -11.07 10.02
N PRO A 53 -24.63 -11.04 11.25
CA PRO A 53 -25.41 -10.73 12.42
C PRO A 53 -26.14 -9.41 12.22
N SER A 54 -27.47 -9.44 12.27
CA SER A 54 -28.34 -8.25 12.18
C SER A 54 -28.09 -7.26 13.32
N ASN A 55 -27.30 -7.65 14.31
CA ASN A 55 -26.91 -6.83 15.43
C ASN A 55 -25.79 -5.85 15.01
N PRO A 56 -26.06 -4.54 15.04
CA PRO A 56 -25.13 -3.50 14.56
C PRO A 56 -23.81 -3.46 15.33
N TYR A 57 -23.78 -3.92 16.59
CA TYR A 57 -22.56 -3.92 17.40
C TYR A 57 -21.46 -4.84 16.83
N TYR A 58 -21.83 -6.02 16.32
CA TYR A 58 -20.85 -6.93 15.71
C TYR A 58 -20.31 -6.40 14.38
N MET A 59 -21.15 -5.73 13.58
CA MET A 59 -20.73 -5.09 12.34
C MET A 59 -19.74 -3.94 12.62
N ILE A 60 -20.03 -3.09 13.61
CA ILE A 60 -19.14 -1.99 14.01
C ILE A 60 -17.80 -2.54 14.49
N LEU A 61 -17.79 -3.58 15.33
CA LEU A 61 -16.56 -4.19 15.82
C LEU A 61 -15.73 -4.80 14.69
N ALA A 62 -16.37 -5.48 13.73
CA ALA A 62 -15.69 -6.04 12.56
C ALA A 62 -15.07 -4.95 11.68
N LEU A 63 -15.81 -3.86 11.41
CA LEU A 63 -15.30 -2.72 10.64
C LEU A 63 -14.15 -2.01 11.37
N PHE A 64 -14.23 -1.90 12.69
CA PHE A 64 -13.17 -1.32 13.50
C PHE A 64 -11.88 -2.16 13.43
N LEU A 65 -11.96 -3.47 13.62
CA LEU A 65 -10.80 -4.36 13.49
C LEU A 65 -10.24 -4.35 12.06
N PHE A 66 -11.13 -4.36 11.06
CA PHE A 66 -10.73 -4.25 9.66
C PHE A 66 -9.97 -2.96 9.37
N TYR A 67 -10.45 -1.82 9.85
CA TYR A 67 -9.77 -0.53 9.73
C TYR A 67 -8.34 -0.58 10.28
N PHE A 68 -8.14 -1.19 11.45
CA PHE A 68 -6.81 -1.36 12.02
C PHE A 68 -5.92 -2.23 11.14
N VAL A 69 -6.41 -3.39 10.70
CA VAL A 69 -5.65 -4.30 9.84
C VAL A 69 -5.22 -3.59 8.57
N VAL A 70 -6.15 -2.95 7.85
CA VAL A 70 -5.89 -2.21 6.60
C VAL A 70 -4.89 -1.09 6.81
N THR A 71 -5.08 -0.30 7.88
CA THR A 71 -4.18 0.83 8.16
C THR A 71 -2.77 0.33 8.42
N PHE A 72 -2.62 -0.70 9.26
CA PHE A 72 -1.30 -1.29 9.55
C PHE A 72 -0.67 -1.93 8.30
N THR A 73 -1.40 -2.73 7.53
CA THR A 73 -0.88 -3.38 6.31
C THR A 73 -0.46 -2.36 5.27
N THR A 74 -1.30 -1.36 5.02
CA THR A 74 -1.03 -0.29 4.07
C THR A 74 0.19 0.54 4.50
N THR A 75 0.25 0.99 5.76
CA THR A 75 1.39 1.76 6.26
C THR A 75 2.69 0.94 6.19
N TYR A 76 2.64 -0.34 6.56
CA TYR A 76 3.81 -1.22 6.51
C TYR A 76 4.38 -1.36 5.09
N ILE A 77 3.50 -1.59 4.09
CA ILE A 77 3.91 -1.71 2.68
C ILE A 77 4.47 -0.38 2.16
N ILE A 78 3.84 0.74 2.49
CA ILE A 78 4.30 2.07 2.08
C ILE A 78 5.69 2.37 2.66
N MET A 79 5.93 2.04 3.94
CA MET A 79 7.23 2.23 4.57
C MET A 79 8.31 1.37 3.91
N ALA A 80 8.01 0.09 3.65
CA ALA A 80 8.95 -0.81 2.95
C ALA A 80 9.32 -0.26 1.56
N MET A 81 8.33 0.31 0.87
CA MET A 81 8.52 0.93 -0.44
C MET A 81 9.42 2.17 -0.35
N PHE A 82 9.21 3.05 0.65
CA PHE A 82 10.08 4.22 0.84
C PHE A 82 11.53 3.84 1.17
N ILE A 83 11.74 2.84 2.04
CA ILE A 83 13.07 2.36 2.40
C ILE A 83 13.79 1.83 1.15
N ALA A 84 13.09 1.06 0.31
CA ALA A 84 13.64 0.52 -0.93
C ALA A 84 13.97 1.60 -1.96
N PHE A 85 13.11 2.60 -2.14
CA PHE A 85 13.38 3.73 -3.03
C PHE A 85 14.60 4.53 -2.58
N ARG A 86 14.70 4.83 -1.27
CA ARG A 86 15.86 5.55 -0.72
C ARG A 86 17.16 4.77 -0.93
N ALA A 87 17.12 3.46 -0.72
CA ALA A 87 18.26 2.58 -0.93
C ALA A 87 18.68 2.54 -2.42
N PHE A 88 17.72 2.50 -3.34
CA PHE A 88 17.97 2.61 -4.78
C PHE A 88 18.63 3.94 -5.17
N GLU A 89 18.14 5.08 -4.67
CA GLU A 89 18.76 6.39 -4.92
C GLU A 89 20.19 6.48 -4.36
N SER A 90 20.45 5.83 -3.23
CA SER A 90 21.80 5.78 -2.63
C SER A 90 22.78 4.83 -3.35
N GLY A 91 22.33 4.13 -4.41
CA GLY A 91 23.13 3.16 -5.16
C GLY A 91 23.28 1.78 -4.49
N ASN A 92 22.71 1.58 -3.30
CA ASN A 92 22.78 0.33 -2.56
C ASN A 92 21.45 -0.42 -2.64
N LYS A 93 21.28 -1.23 -3.69
CA LYS A 93 20.02 -1.96 -3.96
C LYS A 93 19.77 -3.01 -2.88
N ILE A 94 18.83 -2.74 -1.98
CA ILE A 94 18.34 -3.72 -1.01
C ILE A 94 17.21 -4.55 -1.62
N GLY A 95 17.16 -5.84 -1.27
CA GLY A 95 16.08 -6.72 -1.70
C GLY A 95 14.78 -6.48 -0.93
N HIS A 96 13.64 -6.93 -1.49
CA HIS A 96 12.32 -6.78 -0.87
C HIS A 96 12.25 -7.34 0.56
N LYS A 97 12.91 -8.47 0.81
CA LYS A 97 12.98 -9.08 2.15
C LYS A 97 13.68 -8.17 3.16
N GLN A 98 14.76 -7.51 2.76
CA GLN A 98 15.49 -6.57 3.61
C GLN A 98 14.69 -5.29 3.86
N ALA A 99 14.01 -4.78 2.83
CA ALA A 99 13.14 -3.61 2.98
C ALA A 99 11.96 -3.90 3.91
N LEU A 100 11.33 -5.07 3.78
CA LEU A 100 10.24 -5.50 4.67
C LEU A 100 10.72 -5.73 6.10
N SER A 101 11.88 -6.36 6.31
CA SER A 101 12.43 -6.57 7.67
C SER A 101 12.90 -5.28 8.36
N ALA A 102 13.01 -4.18 7.62
CA ALA A 102 13.47 -2.88 8.12
C ALA A 102 12.32 -1.93 8.49
N VAL A 103 11.07 -2.32 8.24
CA VAL A 103 9.86 -1.63 8.71
C VAL A 103 9.49 -2.12 10.09
#